data_AF-A0A920AJW9-F1
#
_entry.id   AF-A0A920AJW9-F1
#
_cell.length_a   1.000
_cell.length_b   1.000
_cell.length_c   1.000
_cell.angle_alpha   90.00
_cell.angle_beta   90.00
_cell.angle_gamma   90.00
#
_symmetry.space_group_name_H-M   'P 1'
#
loop_
_entity.id
_entity.type
_entity.pdbx_description
1 polymer ?
#
loop_
_entity_poly.entity_id
_entity_poly.type
_entity_poly.pdbx_seq_one_letter_code
_entity_poly.pdbx_strand_id
1 'polypeptide(L)'
;MSLKLNREILACGVIPEEQLLPGTATPISTGGVLPRGADGVVMIENTHPDGDRIRVLKPIVPGGGVSLAGSDLGAGEVVLRRGDLLGFRETGTLAAVGETHVWVWKKPKVAVVSTGDELIAPGEPMQLGRVYDSNSLVVGHAAEELGCQVEFLGIVRDDEKQLEQVVRRGLEADMLLLSGGTSKGEGDQNYRVFAQFKNPGILVHGVSLKPGKPLCLAVLEGTPAAILPGFPTSAIFTFTRFIAPVLREMAGLPPEKNTRLKAKVPLKIQSDKGRTEFNLIHLTDGPQGKAAYSTGKGSGSVTGFSRADGFMEIEKETEMIEAGEEMEIQLLGDAVQLPDLMIIGSHCVGMDFLLGEMRQLGYQSRFIPVGSMGGVLAARRGECDLAGTHLMDEASGVYNEHLLTQGLKLLKGTAGVRGLSFER
;
A
#
# COMPACT_ATOMS: atom_id res chain seq x y z
N MET A 1 46.00 15.97 -38.04
CA MET A 1 47.13 15.02 -37.84
C MET A 1 46.85 13.76 -38.66
N SER A 2 47.85 13.10 -39.27
CA SER A 2 47.67 11.85 -40.02
C SER A 2 48.44 10.71 -39.35
N LEU A 3 47.73 9.63 -39.00
CA LEU A 3 48.25 8.48 -38.24
C LEU A 3 48.23 7.23 -39.13
N LYS A 4 49.26 6.38 -39.04
CA LYS A 4 49.26 5.08 -39.73
C LYS A 4 48.32 4.12 -39.00
N LEU A 5 47.45 3.42 -39.73
CA LEU A 5 46.58 2.42 -39.11
C LEU A 5 47.36 1.11 -38.89
N ASN A 6 47.28 0.58 -37.66
CA ASN A 6 47.70 -0.77 -37.36
C ASN A 6 46.73 -1.78 -38.00
N ARG A 7 47.20 -3.01 -38.19
CA ARG A 7 46.39 -4.08 -38.82
C ARG A 7 45.40 -4.71 -37.84
N GLU A 8 45.71 -4.66 -36.54
CA GLU A 8 44.86 -5.14 -35.47
C GLU A 8 43.54 -4.34 -35.42
N ILE A 9 42.43 -5.02 -35.14
CA ILE A 9 41.11 -4.41 -34.96
C ILE A 9 40.58 -4.85 -33.60
N LEU A 10 40.38 -3.88 -32.71
CA LEU A 10 39.99 -4.11 -31.32
C LEU A 10 38.46 -4.06 -31.19
N ALA A 11 37.81 -5.18 -31.47
CA ALA A 11 36.39 -5.39 -31.16
C ALA A 11 36.17 -5.68 -29.66
N CYS A 12 34.92 -5.61 -29.19
CA CYS A 12 34.58 -5.98 -27.81
C CYS A 12 35.01 -7.42 -27.50
N GLY A 13 35.70 -7.61 -26.38
CA GLY A 13 36.23 -8.92 -25.96
C GLY A 13 37.58 -9.30 -26.58
N VAL A 14 38.16 -8.49 -27.47
CA VAL A 14 39.50 -8.70 -28.01
C VAL A 14 40.54 -8.02 -27.11
N ILE A 15 41.57 -8.77 -26.73
CA ILE A 15 42.71 -8.27 -25.95
C ILE A 15 43.78 -7.78 -26.94
N PRO A 16 44.27 -6.53 -26.82
CA PRO A 16 45.31 -6.03 -27.69
C PRO A 16 46.63 -6.82 -27.56
N GLU A 17 47.19 -7.24 -28.68
CA GLU A 17 48.50 -7.90 -28.76
C GLU A 17 49.63 -6.91 -29.05
N GLU A 18 49.32 -5.82 -29.76
CA GLU A 18 50.30 -4.81 -30.16
C GLU A 18 50.25 -3.56 -29.25
N GLN A 19 51.41 -2.95 -29.00
CA GLN A 19 51.49 -1.64 -28.36
C GLN A 19 51.24 -0.53 -29.39
N LEU A 20 50.48 0.49 -29.02
CA LEU A 20 50.30 1.67 -29.85
C LEU A 20 51.55 2.55 -29.80
N LEU A 21 52.18 2.75 -30.96
CA LEU A 21 53.40 3.56 -31.11
C LEU A 21 53.06 5.00 -31.56
N PRO A 22 53.90 6.01 -31.24
CA PRO A 22 53.70 7.37 -31.72
C PRO A 22 53.54 7.44 -33.24
N GLY A 23 52.54 8.19 -33.71
CA GLY A 23 52.22 8.32 -35.14
C GLY A 23 51.38 7.18 -35.73
N THR A 24 50.92 6.23 -34.90
CA THR A 24 50.00 5.15 -35.28
C THR A 24 48.63 5.28 -34.60
N ALA A 25 47.63 4.59 -35.14
CA ALA A 25 46.28 4.46 -34.60
C ALA A 25 45.79 3.02 -34.78
N THR A 26 45.02 2.48 -33.83
CA THR A 26 44.41 1.16 -33.95
C THR A 26 42.88 1.30 -33.96
N PRO A 27 42.17 0.75 -34.96
CA PRO A 27 40.71 0.71 -34.96
C PRO A 27 40.17 0.01 -33.72
N ILE A 28 39.23 0.65 -33.02
CA ILE A 28 38.62 0.13 -31.79
C ILE A 28 37.12 0.38 -31.80
N SER A 29 36.35 -0.59 -31.31
CA SER A 29 34.90 -0.47 -31.11
C SER A 29 34.60 -0.03 -29.68
N THR A 30 33.47 0.64 -29.45
CA THR A 30 33.00 1.01 -28.09
C THR A 30 32.94 -0.21 -27.18
N GLY A 31 33.66 -0.19 -26.05
CA GLY A 31 33.80 -1.33 -25.13
C GLY A 31 35.04 -2.20 -25.38
N GLY A 32 35.84 -1.89 -26.39
CA GLY A 32 37.15 -2.52 -26.60
C GLY A 32 38.18 -2.13 -25.54
N VAL A 33 39.14 -3.01 -25.29
CA VAL A 33 40.25 -2.76 -24.37
C VAL A 33 41.29 -1.88 -25.06
N LEU A 34 41.70 -0.78 -24.43
CA LEU A 34 42.73 0.10 -25.00
C LEU A 34 44.10 -0.61 -25.05
N PRO A 35 44.84 -0.51 -26.17
CA PRO A 35 46.22 -1.01 -26.26
C PRO A 35 47.14 -0.16 -25.40
N ARG A 36 48.23 -0.76 -24.89
CA ARG A 36 49.26 0.00 -24.17
C ARG A 36 49.80 1.12 -25.07
N GLY A 37 50.07 2.29 -24.49
CA GLY A 37 50.57 3.46 -25.22
C GLY A 37 49.48 4.34 -25.84
N ALA A 38 48.21 3.91 -25.86
CA ALA A 38 47.10 4.79 -26.21
C ALA A 38 46.78 5.79 -25.10
N ASP A 39 46.53 7.04 -25.47
CA ASP A 39 46.21 8.14 -24.56
C ASP A 39 44.82 8.75 -24.81
N GLY A 40 44.04 8.23 -25.77
CA GLY A 40 42.69 8.66 -26.06
C GLY A 40 42.05 7.93 -27.24
N VAL A 41 40.75 8.15 -27.45
CA VAL A 41 39.95 7.57 -28.53
C VAL A 41 39.25 8.68 -29.30
N VAL A 42 39.48 8.72 -30.62
CA VAL A 42 38.79 9.66 -31.52
C VAL A 42 37.64 8.92 -32.19
N MET A 43 36.42 9.45 -32.09
CA MET A 43 35.25 8.88 -32.77
C MET A 43 35.46 8.88 -34.29
N ILE A 44 35.01 7.83 -34.98
CA ILE A 44 35.25 7.63 -36.41
C ILE A 44 34.69 8.79 -37.26
N GLU A 45 33.60 9.42 -36.83
CA GLU A 45 32.98 10.60 -37.44
C GLU A 45 33.92 11.82 -37.45
N ASN A 46 34.88 11.86 -36.53
CA ASN A 46 35.92 12.88 -36.44
C ASN A 46 37.22 12.49 -37.17
N THR A 47 37.15 11.50 -38.05
CA THR A 47 38.28 11.00 -38.82
C THR A 47 37.96 10.89 -40.31
N HIS A 48 39.00 10.84 -41.14
CA HIS A 48 38.87 10.60 -42.57
C HIS A 48 39.92 9.56 -43.03
N PRO A 49 39.52 8.46 -43.68
CA PRO A 49 40.46 7.48 -44.23
C PRO A 49 41.35 8.10 -45.31
N ASP A 50 42.62 7.70 -45.35
CA ASP A 50 43.62 8.19 -46.31
C ASP A 50 44.61 7.04 -46.63
N GLY A 51 44.16 6.05 -47.42
CA GLY A 51 44.94 4.84 -47.73
C GLY A 51 45.14 3.93 -46.50
N ASP A 52 46.39 3.63 -46.15
CA ASP A 52 46.76 2.90 -44.92
C ASP A 52 46.86 3.81 -43.68
N ARG A 53 46.35 5.04 -43.78
CA ARG A 53 46.37 6.06 -42.74
C ARG A 53 44.98 6.58 -42.44
N ILE A 54 44.89 7.30 -41.33
CA ILE A 54 43.69 7.99 -40.88
C ILE A 54 44.02 9.43 -40.51
N ARG A 55 43.24 10.37 -41.03
CA ARG A 55 43.36 11.79 -40.73
C ARG A 55 42.39 12.16 -39.62
N VAL A 56 42.91 12.68 -38.51
CA VAL A 56 42.10 13.24 -37.41
C VAL A 56 41.63 14.64 -37.81
N LEU A 57 40.31 14.82 -37.89
CA LEU A 57 39.65 16.07 -38.27
C LEU A 57 39.41 16.96 -37.04
N LYS A 58 39.06 16.35 -35.90
CA LYS A 58 38.86 17.04 -34.62
C LYS A 58 39.77 16.42 -33.55
N PRO A 59 40.67 17.19 -32.92
CA PRO A 59 41.54 16.68 -31.87
C PRO A 59 40.76 16.36 -30.59
N ILE A 60 41.35 15.51 -29.75
CA ILE A 60 40.86 15.19 -28.40
C ILE A 60 41.90 15.62 -27.36
N VAL A 61 41.46 15.77 -26.11
CA VAL A 61 42.36 15.89 -24.96
C VAL A 61 42.80 14.49 -24.50
N PRO A 62 43.95 14.37 -23.80
CA PRO A 62 44.33 13.11 -23.16
C PRO A 62 43.19 12.55 -22.28
N GLY A 63 42.93 11.24 -22.40
CA GLY A 63 41.82 10.54 -21.76
C GLY A 63 40.45 10.71 -22.44
N GLY A 64 40.35 11.51 -23.50
CA GLY A 64 39.11 11.69 -24.25
C GLY A 64 38.62 10.37 -24.85
N GLY A 65 37.33 10.06 -24.68
CA GLY A 65 36.73 8.82 -25.19
C GLY A 65 37.17 7.55 -24.45
N VAL A 66 37.77 7.67 -23.26
CA VAL A 66 38.25 6.53 -22.45
C VAL A 66 37.43 6.41 -21.16
N SER A 67 36.93 5.21 -20.88
CA SER A 67 36.41 4.83 -19.57
C SER A 67 37.52 4.13 -18.78
N LEU A 68 37.92 4.70 -17.65
CA LEU A 68 38.98 4.14 -16.82
C LEU A 68 38.50 2.91 -16.04
N ALA A 69 39.41 2.00 -15.73
CA ALA A 69 39.10 0.87 -14.85
C ALA A 69 38.57 1.39 -13.51
N GLY A 70 37.41 0.89 -13.10
CA GLY A 70 36.75 1.30 -11.86
C GLY A 70 36.09 2.69 -11.91
N SER A 71 35.89 3.30 -13.09
CA SER A 71 35.20 4.58 -13.18
C SER A 71 33.71 4.53 -12.83
N ASP A 72 33.11 3.34 -12.90
CA ASP A 72 31.74 3.08 -12.47
C ASP A 72 31.74 2.41 -11.08
N LEU A 73 32.41 1.26 -10.95
CA LEU A 73 32.51 0.51 -9.69
C LEU A 73 33.95 0.08 -9.40
N GLY A 74 34.46 0.46 -8.23
CA GLY A 74 35.79 0.06 -7.76
C GLY A 74 35.83 -1.36 -7.22
N ALA A 75 36.96 -2.05 -7.40
CA ALA A 75 37.17 -3.35 -6.75
C ALA A 75 37.15 -3.18 -5.22
N GLY A 76 36.30 -3.95 -4.54
CA GLY A 76 36.10 -3.87 -3.09
C GLY A 76 35.08 -2.81 -2.64
N GLU A 77 34.46 -2.08 -3.57
CA GLU A 77 33.37 -1.16 -3.27
C GLU A 77 32.09 -1.92 -2.87
N VAL A 78 31.33 -1.36 -1.92
CA VAL A 78 30.05 -1.93 -1.50
C VAL A 78 28.95 -1.42 -2.43
N VAL A 79 28.41 -2.32 -3.26
CA VAL A 79 27.36 -1.98 -4.24
C VAL A 79 25.94 -2.04 -3.70
N LEU A 80 25.72 -2.83 -2.64
CA LEU A 80 24.43 -2.98 -1.94
C LEU A 80 24.70 -3.17 -0.45
N ARG A 81 23.78 -2.71 0.39
CA ARG A 81 23.84 -2.84 1.86
C ARG A 81 22.75 -3.78 2.37
N ARG A 82 23.03 -4.36 3.54
CA ARG A 82 22.04 -5.14 4.29
C ARG A 82 20.80 -4.27 4.53
N GLY A 83 19.63 -4.74 4.05
CA GLY A 83 18.35 -4.04 4.16
C GLY A 83 17.90 -3.38 2.85
N ASP A 84 18.75 -3.33 1.83
CA ASP A 84 18.33 -2.87 0.50
C ASP A 84 17.32 -3.86 -0.11
N LEU A 85 16.22 -3.31 -0.63
CA LEU A 85 15.19 -4.11 -1.29
C LEU A 85 15.64 -4.43 -2.72
N LEU A 86 15.69 -5.72 -3.06
CA LEU A 86 16.10 -6.15 -4.39
C LEU A 86 14.99 -5.90 -5.43
N GLY A 87 15.14 -4.83 -6.20
CA GLY A 87 14.37 -4.56 -7.41
C GLY A 87 15.22 -4.74 -8.68
N PHE A 88 14.67 -4.33 -9.83
CA PHE A 88 15.35 -4.47 -11.13
C PHE A 88 16.72 -3.77 -11.19
N ARG A 89 16.88 -2.68 -10.44
CA ARG A 89 18.12 -1.90 -10.38
C ARG A 89 19.18 -2.68 -9.61
N GLU A 90 18.83 -3.13 -8.40
CA GLU A 90 19.73 -3.85 -7.52
C GLU A 90 20.13 -5.20 -8.12
N THR A 91 19.19 -5.93 -8.74
CA THR A 91 19.52 -7.16 -9.46
C THR A 91 20.38 -6.91 -10.70
N GLY A 92 20.21 -5.77 -11.37
CA GLY A 92 21.06 -5.34 -12.49
C GLY A 92 22.49 -5.07 -12.05
N THR A 93 22.66 -4.41 -10.90
CA THR A 93 23.97 -4.18 -10.29
C THR A 93 24.65 -5.49 -9.90
N LEU A 94 23.92 -6.43 -9.28
CA LEU A 94 24.45 -7.77 -8.97
C LEU A 94 24.91 -8.52 -10.22
N ALA A 95 24.09 -8.49 -11.29
CA ALA A 95 24.45 -9.10 -12.56
C ALA A 95 25.69 -8.44 -13.20
N ALA A 96 25.84 -7.12 -13.10
CA ALA A 96 26.97 -6.38 -13.64
C ALA A 96 28.30 -6.76 -12.95
N VAL A 97 28.26 -7.13 -11.66
CA VAL A 97 29.44 -7.64 -10.93
C VAL A 97 29.60 -9.17 -11.02
N GLY A 98 28.72 -9.86 -11.75
CA GLY A 98 28.77 -11.30 -11.96
C GLY A 98 28.20 -12.15 -10.82
N GLU A 99 27.48 -11.54 -9.88
CA GLU A 99 26.90 -12.23 -8.73
C GLU A 99 25.54 -12.86 -9.08
N THR A 100 25.43 -14.17 -8.85
CA THR A 100 24.23 -14.96 -9.18
C THR A 100 23.42 -15.39 -7.95
N HIS A 101 24.04 -15.35 -6.76
CA HIS A 101 23.44 -15.77 -5.51
C HIS A 101 23.79 -14.77 -4.42
N VAL A 102 22.78 -14.36 -3.64
CA VAL A 102 22.97 -13.45 -2.51
C VAL A 102 22.17 -13.93 -1.31
N TRP A 103 22.64 -13.58 -0.12
CA TRP A 103 21.91 -13.84 1.11
C TRP A 103 20.75 -12.85 1.23
N VAL A 104 19.55 -13.37 1.43
CA VAL A 104 18.32 -12.60 1.63
C VAL A 104 17.61 -13.06 2.89
N TRP A 105 16.69 -12.25 3.39
CA TRP A 105 15.80 -12.68 4.46
C TRP A 105 14.84 -13.74 3.93
N LYS A 106 14.64 -14.78 4.73
CA LYS A 106 13.61 -15.78 4.44
C LYS A 106 12.24 -15.14 4.63
N LYS A 107 11.31 -15.41 3.72
CA LYS A 107 9.90 -15.03 3.90
C LYS A 107 9.32 -15.77 5.12
N PRO A 108 8.84 -15.06 6.16
CA PRO A 108 8.20 -15.70 7.30
C PRO A 108 6.95 -16.46 6.87
N LYS A 109 6.71 -17.64 7.43
CA LYS A 109 5.47 -18.38 7.25
C LYS A 109 4.45 -17.95 8.29
N VAL A 110 3.23 -17.63 7.87
CA VAL A 110 2.14 -17.20 8.76
C VAL A 110 0.95 -18.14 8.57
N ALA A 111 0.56 -18.85 9.61
CA ALA A 111 -0.64 -19.67 9.62
C ALA A 111 -1.86 -18.82 10.01
N VAL A 112 -2.96 -18.94 9.27
CA VAL A 112 -4.21 -18.20 9.53
C VAL A 112 -5.35 -19.18 9.72
N VAL A 113 -6.07 -19.04 10.83
CA VAL A 113 -7.22 -19.87 11.22
C VAL A 113 -8.41 -18.95 11.49
N SER A 114 -9.59 -19.33 11.04
CA SER A 114 -10.84 -18.69 11.48
C SER A 114 -11.62 -19.60 12.41
N THR A 115 -12.29 -19.05 13.40
CA THR A 115 -13.06 -19.83 14.38
C THR A 115 -14.47 -19.27 14.54
N GLY A 116 -15.48 -20.12 14.44
CA GLY A 116 -16.87 -19.74 14.70
C GLY A 116 -17.89 -20.65 14.02
N ASP A 117 -18.95 -21.01 14.74
CA ASP A 117 -20.04 -21.81 14.21
C ASP A 117 -20.89 -21.06 13.17
N GLU A 118 -20.86 -19.72 13.16
CA GLU A 118 -21.53 -18.88 12.17
C GLU A 118 -20.79 -18.83 10.82
N LEU A 119 -19.52 -19.20 10.78
CA LEU A 119 -18.68 -19.01 9.60
C LEU A 119 -18.95 -20.08 8.53
N ILE A 120 -18.95 -19.63 7.27
CA ILE A 120 -18.94 -20.45 6.05
C ILE A 120 -17.88 -19.95 5.08
N ALA A 121 -17.35 -20.84 4.25
CA ALA A 121 -16.34 -20.46 3.27
C ALA A 121 -16.96 -19.65 2.11
N PRO A 122 -16.26 -18.66 1.54
CA PRO A 122 -16.67 -18.03 0.30
C PRO A 122 -16.89 -19.05 -0.82
N GLY A 123 -18.02 -18.95 -1.52
CA GLY A 123 -18.42 -19.90 -2.58
C GLY A 123 -19.45 -20.94 -2.12
N GLU A 124 -19.63 -21.13 -0.82
CA GLU A 124 -20.75 -21.90 -0.27
C GLU A 124 -22.07 -21.09 -0.36
N PRO A 125 -23.24 -21.74 -0.45
CA PRO A 125 -24.51 -21.04 -0.46
C PRO A 125 -24.80 -20.36 0.89
N MET A 126 -25.23 -19.10 0.86
CA MET A 126 -25.63 -18.36 2.07
C MET A 126 -26.79 -19.05 2.78
N GLN A 127 -26.66 -19.22 4.09
CA GLN A 127 -27.68 -19.80 4.96
C GLN A 127 -28.07 -18.81 6.05
N LEU A 128 -29.31 -18.90 6.52
CA LEU A 128 -29.78 -18.08 7.65
C LEU A 128 -28.90 -18.35 8.89
N GLY A 129 -28.39 -17.29 9.51
CA GLY A 129 -27.51 -17.40 10.68
C GLY A 129 -26.05 -17.72 10.35
N ARG A 130 -25.66 -17.71 9.08
CA ARG A 130 -24.27 -17.82 8.65
C ARG A 130 -23.74 -16.51 8.09
N VAL A 131 -22.43 -16.33 8.16
CA VAL A 131 -21.69 -15.24 7.51
C VAL A 131 -20.44 -15.79 6.85
N TYR A 132 -20.02 -15.19 5.74
CA TYR A 132 -18.79 -15.60 5.08
C TYR A 132 -17.58 -15.21 5.91
N ASP A 133 -16.60 -16.11 5.98
CA ASP A 133 -15.28 -15.77 6.50
C ASP A 133 -14.56 -14.82 5.53
N SER A 134 -14.44 -13.56 5.96
CA SER A 134 -13.69 -12.53 5.24
C SER A 134 -12.38 -12.18 5.94
N ASN A 135 -12.25 -12.47 7.24
CA ASN A 135 -11.10 -12.03 8.01
C ASN A 135 -9.87 -12.84 7.68
N SER A 136 -10.00 -14.15 7.47
CA SER A 136 -8.86 -14.99 7.07
C SER A 136 -8.18 -14.42 5.83
N LEU A 137 -8.95 -14.11 4.78
CA LEU A 137 -8.43 -13.54 3.54
C LEU A 137 -7.83 -12.16 3.74
N VAL A 138 -8.50 -11.27 4.48
CA VAL A 138 -8.00 -9.91 4.73
C VAL A 138 -6.68 -9.93 5.49
N VAL A 139 -6.59 -10.72 6.57
CA VAL A 139 -5.38 -10.82 7.39
C VAL A 139 -4.27 -11.58 6.68
N GLY A 140 -4.61 -12.66 5.97
CA GLY A 140 -3.67 -13.44 5.17
C GLY A 140 -3.04 -12.59 4.06
N HIS A 141 -3.84 -11.98 3.18
CA HIS A 141 -3.28 -11.15 2.11
C HIS A 141 -2.51 -9.94 2.65
N ALA A 142 -2.95 -9.33 3.77
CA ALA A 142 -2.19 -8.28 4.42
C ALA A 142 -0.82 -8.78 4.93
N ALA A 143 -0.69 -10.03 5.39
CA ALA A 143 0.61 -10.62 5.73
C ALA A 143 1.47 -10.89 4.49
N GLU A 144 0.88 -11.31 3.37
CA GLU A 144 1.60 -11.49 2.09
C GLU A 144 2.17 -10.17 1.56
N GLU A 145 1.42 -9.08 1.68
CA GLU A 145 1.90 -7.72 1.35
C GLU A 145 3.10 -7.30 2.20
N LEU A 146 3.25 -7.85 3.41
CA LEU A 146 4.39 -7.66 4.30
C LEU A 146 5.53 -8.65 4.02
N GLY A 147 5.55 -9.30 2.86
CA GLY A 147 6.63 -10.19 2.43
C GLY A 147 6.57 -11.59 3.05
N CYS A 148 5.47 -11.96 3.69
CA CYS A 148 5.29 -13.29 4.29
C CYS A 148 4.74 -14.30 3.28
N GLN A 149 4.82 -15.58 3.64
CA GLN A 149 4.11 -16.67 2.99
C GLN A 149 2.96 -17.12 3.90
N VAL A 150 1.74 -17.20 3.38
CA VAL A 150 0.57 -17.54 4.22
C VAL A 150 0.11 -18.98 3.99
N GLU A 151 -0.22 -19.67 5.09
CA GLU A 151 -0.93 -20.93 5.08
C GLU A 151 -2.32 -20.76 5.71
N PHE A 152 -3.36 -20.94 4.91
CA PHE A 152 -4.74 -20.93 5.39
C PHE A 152 -5.11 -22.31 5.94
N LEU A 153 -5.37 -22.37 7.24
CA LEU A 153 -5.77 -23.60 7.93
C LEU A 153 -7.30 -23.81 7.93
N GLY A 154 -8.05 -22.84 7.42
CA GLY A 154 -9.49 -22.91 7.22
C GLY A 154 -10.32 -22.46 8.43
N ILE A 155 -11.59 -22.84 8.42
CA ILE A 155 -12.58 -22.52 9.46
C ILE A 155 -12.68 -23.71 10.42
N VAL A 156 -12.45 -23.45 11.71
CA VAL A 156 -12.67 -24.40 12.79
C VAL A 156 -13.98 -24.04 13.49
N ARG A 157 -14.82 -25.05 13.71
CA ARG A 157 -16.06 -24.90 14.49
C ARG A 157 -15.72 -24.70 15.97
N ASP A 158 -16.67 -24.31 16.80
CA ASP A 158 -16.46 -24.06 18.23
C ASP A 158 -16.32 -25.39 19.03
N ASP A 159 -15.31 -26.18 18.68
CA ASP A 159 -14.87 -27.43 19.31
C ASP A 159 -13.42 -27.28 19.80
N GLU A 160 -13.25 -27.28 21.12
CA GLU A 160 -11.97 -27.03 21.79
C GLU A 160 -10.86 -28.03 21.37
N LYS A 161 -11.22 -29.29 21.08
CA LYS A 161 -10.23 -30.32 20.69
C LYS A 161 -9.78 -30.14 19.25
N GLN A 162 -10.71 -29.86 18.34
CA GLN A 162 -10.37 -29.55 16.94
C GLN A 162 -9.53 -28.28 16.87
N LEU A 163 -9.88 -27.27 17.66
CA LEU A 163 -9.12 -26.04 17.75
C LEU A 163 -7.69 -26.28 18.26
N GLU A 164 -7.52 -27.07 19.33
CA GLU A 164 -6.17 -27.41 19.82
C GLU A 164 -5.33 -28.10 18.73
N GLN A 165 -5.90 -29.06 17.99
CA GLN A 165 -5.20 -29.75 16.91
C GLN A 165 -4.77 -28.78 15.79
N VAL A 166 -5.65 -27.85 15.40
CA VAL A 166 -5.34 -26.86 14.36
C VAL A 166 -4.34 -25.83 14.85
N VAL A 167 -4.42 -25.39 16.11
CA VAL A 167 -3.42 -24.51 16.73
C VAL A 167 -2.06 -25.17 16.69
N ARG A 168 -1.92 -26.43 17.14
CA ARG A 168 -0.64 -27.17 17.11
C ARG A 168 -0.07 -27.29 15.71
N ARG A 169 -0.89 -27.59 14.70
CA ARG A 169 -0.47 -27.56 13.29
C ARG A 169 0.01 -26.17 12.87
N GLY A 170 -0.69 -25.12 13.29
CA GLY A 170 -0.33 -23.74 13.00
C GLY A 170 0.98 -23.27 13.64
N LEU A 171 1.44 -23.92 14.71
CA LEU A 171 2.74 -23.64 15.32
C LEU A 171 3.94 -24.13 14.49
N GLU A 172 3.71 -24.92 13.43
CA GLU A 172 4.75 -25.25 12.44
C GLU A 172 5.16 -24.04 11.56
N ALA A 173 4.34 -22.98 11.56
CA ALA A 173 4.65 -21.70 10.92
C ALA A 173 5.50 -20.80 11.83
N ASP A 174 6.02 -19.70 11.29
CA ASP A 174 6.81 -18.73 12.05
C ASP A 174 5.90 -17.77 12.88
N MET A 175 4.60 -17.67 12.56
CA MET A 175 3.56 -16.99 13.35
C MET A 175 2.17 -17.61 13.13
N LEU A 176 1.32 -17.61 14.16
CA LEU A 176 -0.07 -18.09 14.10
C LEU A 176 -1.08 -16.95 14.36
N LEU A 177 -2.04 -16.77 13.47
CA LEU A 177 -3.12 -15.80 13.60
C LEU A 177 -4.48 -16.50 13.61
N LEU A 178 -5.23 -16.31 14.69
CA LEU A 178 -6.63 -16.72 14.80
C LEU A 178 -7.52 -15.50 14.57
N SER A 179 -8.61 -15.66 13.82
CA SER A 179 -9.65 -14.64 13.70
C SER A 179 -11.02 -15.20 14.04
N GLY A 180 -11.78 -14.46 14.85
CA GLY A 180 -13.07 -14.94 15.38
C GLY A 180 -12.96 -15.44 16.82
N GLY A 181 -14.07 -15.91 17.38
CA GLY A 181 -14.14 -16.44 18.75
C GLY A 181 -13.55 -15.50 19.80
N THR A 182 -14.13 -14.30 19.95
CA THR A 182 -13.71 -13.35 20.99
C THR A 182 -14.92 -12.74 21.71
N SER A 183 -15.84 -13.59 22.16
CA SER A 183 -17.04 -13.14 22.85
C SER A 183 -16.85 -13.12 24.37
N LYS A 184 -16.46 -11.95 24.88
CA LYS A 184 -16.53 -11.51 26.29
C LYS A 184 -16.09 -12.54 27.37
N GLY A 185 -14.79 -12.81 27.49
CA GLY A 185 -14.15 -13.13 28.78
C GLY A 185 -13.31 -14.42 28.85
N GLU A 186 -12.92 -14.79 30.06
CA GLU A 186 -12.13 -16.01 30.42
C GLU A 186 -12.76 -17.33 29.96
N GLY A 187 -14.02 -17.31 29.48
CA GLY A 187 -14.74 -18.47 28.97
C GLY A 187 -14.59 -18.74 27.47
N ASP A 188 -13.85 -17.91 26.72
CA ASP A 188 -13.64 -18.10 25.29
C ASP A 188 -12.79 -19.35 25.01
N GLN A 189 -13.20 -20.19 24.05
CA GLN A 189 -12.48 -21.41 23.70
C GLN A 189 -11.09 -21.12 23.14
N ASN A 190 -10.93 -20.05 22.36
CA ASN A 190 -9.64 -19.65 21.79
C ASN A 190 -8.64 -19.31 22.89
N TYR A 191 -9.09 -18.57 23.91
CA TYR A 191 -8.29 -18.24 25.07
C TYR A 191 -7.93 -19.49 25.90
N ARG A 192 -8.91 -20.38 26.12
CA ARG A 192 -8.69 -21.63 26.86
C ARG A 192 -7.62 -22.50 26.21
N VAL A 193 -7.66 -22.66 24.89
CA VAL A 193 -6.62 -23.38 24.14
C VAL A 193 -5.26 -22.71 24.28
N PHE A 194 -5.17 -21.39 24.09
CA PHE A 194 -3.91 -20.65 24.26
C PHE A 194 -3.35 -20.75 25.69
N ALA A 195 -4.22 -20.75 26.71
CA ALA A 195 -3.84 -20.85 28.11
C ALA A 195 -3.22 -22.21 28.51
N GLN A 196 -3.36 -23.24 27.67
CA GLN A 196 -2.70 -24.53 27.89
C GLN A 196 -1.18 -24.45 27.66
N PHE A 197 -0.73 -23.51 26.82
CA PHE A 197 0.68 -23.32 26.51
C PHE A 197 1.33 -22.38 27.55
N LYS A 198 2.34 -22.89 28.27
CA LYS A 198 3.06 -22.15 29.33
C LYS A 198 4.46 -21.77 28.86
N ASN A 199 5.01 -20.68 29.42
CA ASN A 199 6.36 -20.15 29.17
C ASN A 199 6.62 -19.68 27.71
N PRO A 200 6.34 -18.41 27.37
CA PRO A 200 5.71 -17.39 28.22
C PRO A 200 4.18 -17.47 28.19
N GLY A 201 3.58 -18.14 27.20
CA GLY A 201 2.13 -18.23 27.04
C GLY A 201 1.51 -16.89 26.62
N ILE A 202 0.37 -16.55 27.21
CA ILE A 202 -0.36 -15.31 26.90
C ILE A 202 0.36 -14.10 27.52
N LEU A 203 0.70 -13.12 26.68
CA LEU A 203 1.40 -11.88 27.04
C LEU A 203 0.44 -10.72 27.29
N VAL A 204 -0.60 -10.61 26.46
CA VAL A 204 -1.60 -9.53 26.51
C VAL A 204 -2.99 -10.13 26.37
N HIS A 205 -3.91 -9.71 27.24
CA HIS A 205 -5.31 -10.10 27.20
C HIS A 205 -6.22 -8.86 27.20
N GLY A 206 -6.66 -8.48 26.01
CA GLY A 206 -7.46 -7.30 25.76
C GLY A 206 -6.65 -6.00 25.72
N VAL A 207 -7.11 -5.07 24.88
CA VAL A 207 -6.56 -3.71 24.77
C VAL A 207 -7.69 -2.69 24.91
N SER A 208 -7.41 -1.55 25.55
CA SER A 208 -8.41 -0.46 25.74
C SER A 208 -8.59 0.37 24.45
N LEU A 209 -8.98 -0.27 23.35
CA LEU A 209 -9.14 0.35 22.02
C LEU A 209 -10.52 0.02 21.42
N LYS A 210 -11.03 0.93 20.58
CA LYS A 210 -12.23 0.78 19.75
C LYS A 210 -11.87 1.20 18.31
N PRO A 211 -12.09 0.37 17.28
CA PRO A 211 -12.36 -1.05 17.33
C PRO A 211 -11.17 -1.85 17.89
N GLY A 212 -11.38 -3.12 18.29
CA GLY A 212 -10.26 -4.02 18.63
C GLY A 212 -10.10 -4.43 20.10
N LYS A 213 -11.08 -4.18 20.97
CA LYS A 213 -11.03 -4.59 22.39
C LYS A 213 -10.57 -6.03 22.63
N PRO A 214 -11.09 -7.06 21.93
CA PRO A 214 -10.61 -8.41 22.11
C PRO A 214 -9.37 -8.68 21.25
N LEU A 215 -8.20 -8.49 21.83
CA LEU A 215 -6.92 -8.89 21.25
C LEU A 215 -6.21 -9.78 22.27
N CYS A 216 -5.76 -10.95 21.86
CA CYS A 216 -4.86 -11.77 22.65
C CYS A 216 -3.52 -11.85 21.92
N LEU A 217 -2.43 -11.52 22.59
CA LEU A 217 -1.07 -11.73 22.09
C LEU A 217 -0.40 -12.77 22.96
N ALA A 218 0.24 -13.75 22.35
CA ALA A 218 0.86 -14.87 23.02
C ALA A 218 2.14 -15.32 22.31
N VAL A 219 2.93 -16.13 23.00
CA VAL A 219 3.97 -16.96 22.37
C VAL A 219 3.73 -18.39 22.85
N LEU A 220 3.45 -19.26 21.89
CA LEU A 220 3.07 -20.66 22.10
C LEU A 220 4.23 -21.53 21.61
N GLU A 221 4.89 -22.26 22.51
CA GLU A 221 6.05 -23.13 22.19
C GLU A 221 7.19 -22.41 21.43
N GLY A 222 7.34 -21.10 21.65
CA GLY A 222 8.34 -20.25 20.99
C GLY A 222 7.84 -19.53 19.73
N THR A 223 6.65 -19.87 19.24
CA THR A 223 6.02 -19.24 18.06
C THR A 223 5.09 -18.10 18.48
N PRO A 224 5.27 -16.86 17.97
CA PRO A 224 4.33 -15.76 18.17
C PRO A 224 2.93 -16.14 17.68
N ALA A 225 1.92 -15.86 18.49
CA ALA A 225 0.53 -16.13 18.16
C ALA A 225 -0.39 -14.98 18.58
N ALA A 226 -1.47 -14.77 17.82
CA ALA A 226 -2.47 -13.77 18.17
C ALA A 226 -3.90 -14.26 17.91
N ILE A 227 -4.82 -13.85 18.77
CA ILE A 227 -6.27 -13.96 18.54
C ILE A 227 -6.77 -12.56 18.21
N LEU A 228 -7.21 -12.38 16.98
CA LEU A 228 -7.76 -11.14 16.45
C LEU A 228 -9.28 -11.09 16.67
N PRO A 229 -9.85 -9.88 16.83
CA PRO A 229 -11.29 -9.69 16.90
C PRO A 229 -12.07 -10.37 15.77
N GLY A 230 -13.30 -10.82 16.04
CA GLY A 230 -14.18 -11.39 15.00
C GLY A 230 -14.75 -10.35 14.03
N PHE A 231 -14.84 -9.08 14.43
CA PHE A 231 -15.33 -8.02 13.56
C PHE A 231 -14.27 -7.59 12.53
N PRO A 232 -14.58 -7.54 11.21
CA PRO A 232 -13.58 -7.32 10.17
C PRO A 232 -12.73 -6.06 10.33
N THR A 233 -13.37 -4.91 10.56
CA THR A 233 -12.64 -3.64 10.77
C THR A 233 -11.77 -3.69 12.03
N SER A 234 -12.21 -4.44 13.05
CA SER A 234 -11.43 -4.62 14.27
C SER A 234 -10.22 -5.51 14.04
N ALA A 235 -10.41 -6.64 13.34
CA ALA A 235 -9.36 -7.59 13.03
C ALA A 235 -8.21 -6.92 12.28
N ILE A 236 -8.50 -6.25 11.17
CA ILE A 236 -7.48 -5.62 10.35
C ILE A 236 -6.81 -4.44 11.06
N PHE A 237 -7.56 -3.65 11.84
CA PHE A 237 -6.97 -2.57 12.62
C PHE A 237 -5.96 -3.13 13.65
N THR A 238 -6.36 -4.16 14.42
CA THR A 238 -5.45 -4.80 15.38
C THR A 238 -4.27 -5.46 14.69
N PHE A 239 -4.47 -6.04 13.50
CA PHE A 239 -3.40 -6.58 12.68
C PHE A 239 -2.40 -5.49 12.30
N THR A 240 -2.85 -4.40 11.66
CA THR A 240 -1.97 -3.30 11.23
C THR A 240 -1.21 -2.69 12.41
N ARG A 241 -1.86 -2.54 13.57
CA ARG A 241 -1.23 -1.89 14.73
C ARG A 241 -0.24 -2.78 15.49
N PHE A 242 -0.57 -4.06 15.67
CA PHE A 242 0.16 -4.94 16.60
C PHE A 242 0.89 -6.09 15.92
N ILE A 243 0.39 -6.57 14.77
CA ILE A 243 0.93 -7.74 14.07
C ILE A 243 1.85 -7.31 12.94
N ALA A 244 1.43 -6.35 12.11
CA ALA A 244 2.20 -5.89 10.96
C ALA A 244 3.63 -5.43 11.32
N PRO A 245 3.88 -4.67 12.41
CA PRO A 245 5.25 -4.30 12.79
C PRO A 245 6.14 -5.51 13.10
N VAL A 246 5.57 -6.57 13.72
CA VAL A 246 6.28 -7.81 14.04
C VAL A 246 6.61 -8.57 12.76
N LEU A 247 5.64 -8.73 11.85
CA LEU A 247 5.84 -9.41 10.57
C LEU A 247 6.88 -8.69 9.69
N ARG A 248 6.88 -7.35 9.68
CA ARG A 248 7.88 -6.56 8.95
C ARG A 248 9.29 -6.83 9.46
N GLU A 249 9.48 -6.80 10.78
CA GLU A 249 10.78 -7.10 11.39
C GLU A 249 11.22 -8.53 11.06
N MET A 250 10.32 -9.52 11.18
CA MET A 250 10.59 -10.91 10.82
C MET A 250 10.97 -11.08 9.34
N ALA A 251 10.33 -10.31 8.46
CA ALA A 251 10.61 -10.30 7.02
C ALA A 251 11.84 -9.47 6.63
N GLY A 252 12.51 -8.82 7.59
CA GLY A 252 13.65 -7.95 7.32
C GLY A 252 13.29 -6.64 6.61
N LEU A 253 12.01 -6.26 6.63
CA LEU A 253 11.54 -5.01 6.06
C LEU A 253 11.77 -3.86 7.04
N PRO A 254 12.05 -2.64 6.54
CA PRO A 254 12.17 -1.48 7.40
C PRO A 254 10.83 -1.20 8.12
N PRO A 255 10.84 -0.48 9.26
CA PRO A 255 9.62 -0.03 9.90
C PRO A 255 8.68 0.69 8.91
N GLU A 256 7.37 0.54 9.12
CA GLU A 256 6.38 1.22 8.29
C GLU A 256 6.56 2.75 8.37
N LYS A 257 6.53 3.41 7.21
CA LYS A 257 6.52 4.87 7.16
C LYS A 257 5.11 5.33 7.51
N ASN A 258 4.90 5.70 8.77
CA ASN A 258 3.62 6.25 9.20
C ASN A 258 3.39 7.63 8.57
N THR A 259 2.76 7.65 7.40
CA THR A 259 2.38 8.90 6.75
C THR A 259 1.19 9.48 7.48
N ARG A 260 1.42 10.62 8.13
CA ARG A 260 0.41 11.38 8.84
C ARG A 260 0.18 12.70 8.15
N LEU A 261 -1.08 13.14 8.13
CA LEU A 261 -1.45 14.46 7.63
C LEU A 261 -2.54 15.06 8.50
N LYS A 262 -2.71 16.38 8.40
CA LYS A 262 -3.80 17.10 9.05
C LYS A 262 -4.95 17.29 8.08
N ALA A 263 -6.18 17.05 8.55
CA ALA A 263 -7.39 17.30 7.78
C ALA A 263 -8.51 17.80 8.70
N LYS A 264 -9.39 18.66 8.16
CA LYS A 264 -10.55 19.16 8.90
C LYS A 264 -11.70 18.18 8.83
N VAL A 265 -12.42 18.00 9.93
CA VAL A 265 -13.60 17.15 10.00
C VAL A 265 -14.84 17.98 9.60
N PRO A 266 -15.49 17.73 8.45
CA PRO A 266 -16.54 18.64 7.95
C PRO A 266 -17.89 18.50 8.66
N LEU A 267 -18.10 17.36 9.31
CA LEU A 267 -19.34 16.99 9.97
C LEU A 267 -19.03 16.57 11.41
N LYS A 268 -19.89 16.96 12.34
CA LYS A 268 -19.80 16.55 13.74
C LYS A 268 -19.77 15.02 13.87
N ILE A 269 -18.87 14.51 14.70
CA ILE A 269 -18.75 13.06 14.98
C ILE A 269 -18.96 12.84 16.47
N GLN A 270 -19.83 11.88 16.80
CA GLN A 270 -20.01 11.42 18.18
C GLN A 270 -19.11 10.21 18.44
N SER A 271 -18.54 10.15 19.65
CA SER A 271 -17.69 9.07 20.12
C SER A 271 -18.12 8.66 21.54
N ASP A 272 -17.88 7.40 21.90
CA ASP A 272 -18.24 6.87 23.22
C ASP A 272 -17.13 7.16 24.25
N LYS A 273 -17.49 7.64 25.46
CA LYS A 273 -16.53 7.78 26.56
C LYS A 273 -15.88 6.46 26.96
N GLY A 274 -14.61 6.57 27.37
CA GLY A 274 -13.85 5.51 28.03
C GLY A 274 -13.07 4.60 27.08
N ARG A 275 -13.03 4.89 25.77
CA ARG A 275 -12.23 4.14 24.79
C ARG A 275 -11.69 5.05 23.70
N THR A 276 -10.42 4.87 23.35
CA THR A 276 -9.87 5.49 22.15
C THR A 276 -10.56 4.91 20.92
N GLU A 277 -11.20 5.75 20.12
CA GLU A 277 -11.88 5.37 18.88
C GLU A 277 -11.01 5.66 17.65
N PHE A 278 -10.71 4.66 16.84
CA PHE A 278 -10.12 4.84 15.52
C PHE A 278 -11.22 4.90 14.47
N ASN A 279 -11.52 6.11 14.04
CA ASN A 279 -12.59 6.37 13.10
C ASN A 279 -12.03 6.31 11.68
N LEU A 280 -12.51 5.38 10.86
CA LEU A 280 -12.12 5.27 9.45
C LEU A 280 -12.66 6.45 8.65
N ILE A 281 -11.82 7.02 7.81
CA ILE A 281 -12.14 8.24 7.06
C ILE A 281 -11.94 8.06 5.55
N HIS A 282 -12.63 8.91 4.80
CA HIS A 282 -12.31 9.26 3.43
C HIS A 282 -11.69 10.66 3.39
N LEU A 283 -10.61 10.81 2.66
CA LEU A 283 -9.97 12.09 2.39
C LEU A 283 -10.55 12.73 1.13
N THR A 284 -10.76 14.03 1.21
CA THR A 284 -11.12 14.90 0.10
C THR A 284 -10.20 16.11 0.09
N ASP A 285 -10.07 16.76 -1.05
CA ASP A 285 -9.36 18.02 -1.17
C ASP A 285 -10.33 19.14 -1.52
N GLY A 286 -9.99 20.36 -1.12
CA GLY A 286 -10.84 21.52 -1.33
C GLY A 286 -10.07 22.83 -1.15
N PRO A 287 -10.68 23.97 -1.49
CA PRO A 287 -10.01 25.28 -1.41
C PRO A 287 -9.58 25.66 0.03
N GLN A 288 -10.17 25.02 1.05
CA GLN A 288 -9.82 25.22 2.45
C GLN A 288 -8.81 24.20 3.01
N GLY A 289 -8.24 23.36 2.14
CA GLY A 289 -7.38 22.24 2.50
C GLY A 289 -8.11 20.90 2.53
N LYS A 290 -7.43 19.87 3.06
CA LYS A 290 -7.97 18.51 3.12
C LYS A 290 -9.08 18.38 4.13
N ALA A 291 -10.10 17.60 3.77
CA ALA A 291 -11.21 17.26 4.64
C ALA A 291 -11.26 15.74 4.88
N ALA A 292 -11.58 15.35 6.12
CA ALA A 292 -11.70 13.97 6.57
C ALA A 292 -13.16 13.65 6.89
N TYR A 293 -13.80 12.89 5.99
CA TYR A 293 -15.16 12.41 6.17
C TYR A 293 -15.16 11.07 6.87
N SER A 294 -15.84 10.97 8.01
CA SER A 294 -16.09 9.65 8.61
C SER A 294 -16.80 8.74 7.62
N THR A 295 -16.37 7.49 7.53
CA THR A 295 -17.09 6.45 6.79
C THR A 295 -18.48 6.20 7.40
N GLY A 296 -18.72 6.59 8.66
CA GLY A 296 -19.98 6.40 9.39
C GLY A 296 -20.30 4.93 9.66
N LYS A 297 -19.34 4.02 9.44
CA LYS A 297 -19.58 2.58 9.55
C LYS A 297 -19.00 2.02 10.85
N GLY A 298 -19.79 1.18 11.53
CA GLY A 298 -19.36 0.49 12.75
C GLY A 298 -18.34 -0.62 12.47
N SER A 299 -17.79 -1.20 13.54
CA SER A 299 -16.70 -2.18 13.53
C SER A 299 -16.93 -3.43 12.68
N GLY A 300 -18.18 -3.78 12.38
CA GLY A 300 -18.55 -4.91 11.54
C GLY A 300 -18.47 -4.64 10.02
N SER A 301 -18.11 -3.43 9.59
CA SER A 301 -18.20 -3.06 8.18
C SER A 301 -16.93 -3.33 7.38
N VAL A 302 -16.93 -4.43 6.63
CA VAL A 302 -15.88 -4.78 5.65
C VAL A 302 -15.67 -3.63 4.64
N THR A 303 -16.76 -3.09 4.10
CA THR A 303 -16.71 -2.02 3.08
C THR A 303 -16.32 -0.65 3.65
N GLY A 304 -16.30 -0.50 4.98
CA GLY A 304 -15.76 0.70 5.61
C GLY A 304 -14.25 0.72 5.47
N PHE A 305 -13.61 -0.38 5.86
CA PHE A 305 -12.16 -0.51 5.77
C PHE A 305 -11.66 -0.49 4.33
N SER A 306 -12.26 -1.29 3.44
CA SER A 306 -11.80 -1.45 2.06
C SER A 306 -11.82 -0.17 1.21
N ARG A 307 -12.52 0.87 1.68
CA ARG A 307 -12.67 2.15 0.97
C ARG A 307 -12.04 3.32 1.72
N ALA A 308 -11.54 3.10 2.93
CA ALA A 308 -10.96 4.15 3.75
C ALA A 308 -9.57 4.54 3.23
N ASP A 309 -9.25 5.83 3.28
CA ASP A 309 -7.89 6.31 2.98
C ASP A 309 -6.98 6.28 4.21
N GLY A 310 -7.57 6.15 5.39
CA GLY A 310 -6.91 6.34 6.66
C GLY A 310 -7.85 6.19 7.83
N PHE A 311 -7.34 6.49 9.01
CA PHE A 311 -8.11 6.65 10.23
C PHE A 311 -7.62 7.84 11.03
N MET A 312 -8.51 8.40 11.85
CA MET A 312 -8.16 9.36 12.89
C MET A 312 -8.36 8.73 14.27
N GLU A 313 -7.49 9.10 15.20
CA GLU A 313 -7.57 8.69 16.59
C GLU A 313 -8.39 9.71 17.39
N ILE A 314 -9.51 9.27 17.96
CA ILE A 314 -10.35 10.04 18.88
C ILE A 314 -10.05 9.53 20.29
N GLU A 315 -9.51 10.41 21.14
CA GLU A 315 -9.09 10.04 22.49
C GLU A 315 -10.28 9.57 23.35
N LYS A 316 -9.97 8.71 24.34
CA LYS A 316 -10.98 8.08 25.21
C LYS A 316 -11.87 9.04 26.02
N GLU A 317 -11.41 10.26 26.26
CA GLU A 317 -12.16 11.28 27.01
C GLU A 317 -13.02 12.17 26.08
N THR A 318 -12.86 12.02 24.77
CA THR A 318 -13.52 12.83 23.76
C THR A 318 -14.84 12.18 23.35
N GLU A 319 -15.95 12.84 23.69
CA GLU A 319 -17.31 12.42 23.30
C GLU A 319 -17.69 12.88 21.89
N MET A 320 -16.96 13.86 21.37
CA MET A 320 -17.43 14.67 20.27
C MET A 320 -16.29 15.41 19.60
N ILE A 321 -16.24 15.29 18.29
CA ILE A 321 -15.42 16.13 17.41
C ILE A 321 -16.37 17.10 16.73
N GLU A 322 -16.10 18.40 16.86
CA GLU A 322 -16.96 19.43 16.28
C GLU A 322 -16.64 19.65 14.79
N ALA A 323 -17.63 20.11 14.03
CA ALA A 323 -17.42 20.40 12.62
C ALA A 323 -16.39 21.54 12.45
N GLY A 324 -15.39 21.32 11.59
CA GLY A 324 -14.28 22.23 11.31
C GLY A 324 -13.02 21.95 12.14
N GLU A 325 -13.07 21.05 13.12
CA GLU A 325 -11.93 20.66 13.93
C GLU A 325 -10.85 19.96 13.08
N GLU A 326 -9.58 20.28 13.32
CA GLU A 326 -8.45 19.70 12.60
C GLU A 326 -7.93 18.47 13.35
N MET A 327 -7.92 17.32 12.67
CA MET A 327 -7.48 16.05 13.22
C MET A 327 -6.23 15.54 12.49
N GLU A 328 -5.40 14.80 13.22
CA GLU A 328 -4.31 14.03 12.62
C GLU A 328 -4.88 12.73 12.04
N ILE A 329 -4.58 12.50 10.77
CA ILE A 329 -5.00 11.34 10.00
C ILE A 329 -3.77 10.48 9.75
N GLN A 330 -3.85 9.21 10.15
CA GLN A 330 -2.91 8.20 9.73
C GLN A 330 -3.42 7.54 8.45
N LEU A 331 -2.63 7.58 7.38
CA LEU A 331 -2.99 6.96 6.11
C LEU A 331 -2.90 5.44 6.17
N LEU A 332 -3.78 4.78 5.42
CA LEU A 332 -3.66 3.37 5.07
C LEU A 332 -2.89 3.28 3.75
N GLY A 333 -1.62 2.86 3.80
CA GLY A 333 -0.73 2.77 2.64
C GLY A 333 0.07 4.05 2.34
N ASP A 334 0.89 3.98 1.28
CA ASP A 334 1.98 4.94 1.04
C ASP A 334 1.56 6.26 0.33
N ALA A 335 0.35 6.35 -0.23
CA ALA A 335 -0.10 7.56 -0.93
C ALA A 335 -1.61 7.75 -0.92
N VAL A 336 -2.06 8.98 -0.65
CA VAL A 336 -3.45 9.39 -0.92
C VAL A 336 -3.63 9.49 -2.43
N GLN A 337 -4.32 8.53 -3.03
CA GLN A 337 -4.83 8.70 -4.39
C GLN A 337 -6.20 9.36 -4.32
N LEU A 338 -6.20 10.69 -4.46
CA LEU A 338 -7.44 11.42 -4.63
C LEU A 338 -8.08 11.05 -5.98
N PRO A 339 -9.41 10.85 -6.03
CA PRO A 339 -10.10 10.53 -7.27
C PRO A 339 -10.08 11.72 -8.23
N ASP A 340 -10.17 11.44 -9.54
CA ASP A 340 -10.41 12.46 -10.57
C ASP A 340 -11.80 13.10 -10.42
N LEU A 341 -12.77 12.32 -9.91
CA LEU A 341 -14.14 12.76 -9.67
C LEU A 341 -14.61 12.41 -8.26
N MET A 342 -14.89 13.45 -7.46
CA MET A 342 -15.36 13.34 -6.10
C MET A 342 -16.87 13.62 -6.02
N ILE A 343 -17.63 12.62 -5.55
CA ILE A 343 -19.09 12.72 -5.38
C ILE A 343 -19.43 12.57 -3.90
N ILE A 344 -20.14 13.53 -3.33
CA ILE A 344 -20.53 13.51 -1.91
C ILE A 344 -22.02 13.83 -1.78
N GLY A 345 -22.80 12.94 -1.17
CA GLY A 345 -24.21 13.22 -0.93
C GLY A 345 -25.09 11.98 -0.84
N SER A 346 -26.31 12.07 -1.37
CA SER A 346 -27.25 10.94 -1.44
C SER A 346 -26.90 9.96 -2.56
N HIS A 347 -27.00 8.68 -2.24
CA HIS A 347 -26.75 7.58 -3.18
C HIS A 347 -27.90 7.43 -4.20
N CYS A 348 -27.57 6.95 -5.40
CA CYS A 348 -28.52 6.61 -6.45
C CYS A 348 -27.97 5.44 -7.28
N VAL A 349 -28.83 4.48 -7.65
CA VAL A 349 -28.43 3.33 -8.51
C VAL A 349 -27.90 3.79 -9.86
N GLY A 350 -28.48 4.84 -10.45
CA GLY A 350 -27.98 5.42 -11.69
C GLY A 350 -26.57 6.01 -11.54
N MET A 351 -26.21 6.48 -10.34
CA MET A 351 -24.86 6.95 -10.05
C MET A 351 -23.85 5.81 -10.09
N ASP A 352 -24.19 4.63 -9.53
CA ASP A 352 -23.28 3.47 -9.58
C ASP A 352 -22.97 3.04 -11.01
N PHE A 353 -23.97 3.07 -11.90
CA PHE A 353 -23.77 2.80 -13.33
C PHE A 353 -22.81 3.82 -13.96
N LEU A 354 -23.06 5.12 -13.75
CA LEU A 354 -22.22 6.18 -14.30
C LEU A 354 -20.78 6.12 -13.78
N LEU A 355 -20.59 5.84 -12.49
CA LEU A 355 -19.26 5.62 -11.90
C LEU A 355 -18.55 4.43 -12.55
N GLY A 356 -19.29 3.37 -12.88
CA GLY A 356 -18.79 2.23 -13.65
C GLY A 356 -18.33 2.60 -15.06
N GLU A 357 -19.13 3.39 -15.79
CA GLU A 357 -18.78 3.88 -17.13
C GLU A 357 -17.57 4.84 -17.10
N MET A 358 -17.51 5.72 -16.10
CA MET A 358 -16.36 6.62 -15.90
C MET A 358 -15.07 5.85 -15.65
N ARG A 359 -15.14 4.76 -14.88
CA ARG A 359 -13.99 3.89 -14.65
C ARG A 359 -13.51 3.19 -15.92
N GLN A 360 -14.41 2.76 -16.81
CA GLN A 360 -14.04 2.19 -18.12
C GLN A 360 -13.31 3.23 -19.00
N LEU A 361 -13.67 4.50 -18.86
CA LEU A 361 -13.02 5.62 -19.54
C LEU A 361 -11.70 6.06 -18.87
N GLY A 362 -11.26 5.38 -17.81
CA GLY A 362 -9.99 5.62 -17.13
C GLY A 362 -10.05 6.61 -15.97
N TYR A 363 -11.23 7.14 -15.63
CA TYR A 363 -11.39 8.06 -14.50
C TYR A 363 -11.54 7.29 -13.18
N GLN A 364 -10.75 7.68 -12.18
CA GLN A 364 -10.95 7.26 -10.81
C GLN A 364 -12.04 8.13 -10.19
N SER A 365 -13.12 7.50 -9.73
CA SER A 365 -14.23 8.22 -9.12
C SER A 365 -14.52 7.67 -7.72
N ARG A 366 -14.99 8.54 -6.84
CA ARG A 366 -15.31 8.19 -5.45
C ARG A 366 -16.65 8.76 -5.04
N PHE A 367 -17.42 7.95 -4.31
CA PHE A 367 -18.69 8.35 -3.74
C PHE A 367 -18.67 8.23 -2.21
N ILE A 368 -18.97 9.32 -1.50
CA ILE A 368 -19.16 9.34 -0.05
C ILE A 368 -20.65 9.58 0.27
N PRO A 369 -21.35 8.60 0.87
CA PRO A 369 -22.73 8.74 1.27
C PRO A 369 -22.86 9.54 2.56
N VAL A 370 -23.23 10.82 2.47
CA VAL A 370 -23.50 11.70 3.63
C VAL A 370 -24.94 12.24 3.65
N GLY A 371 -25.79 11.74 2.73
CA GLY A 371 -27.16 12.22 2.54
C GLY A 371 -27.22 13.59 1.82
N SER A 372 -28.44 14.02 1.51
CA SER A 372 -28.67 15.15 0.58
C SER A 372 -28.12 16.46 1.13
N MET A 373 -28.44 16.81 2.38
CA MET A 373 -27.95 18.06 2.98
C MET A 373 -26.44 18.06 3.18
N GLY A 374 -25.87 16.91 3.60
CA GLY A 374 -24.42 16.76 3.72
C GLY A 374 -23.69 17.01 2.40
N GLY A 375 -24.23 16.48 1.29
CA GLY A 375 -23.68 16.69 -0.05
C GLY A 375 -23.76 18.16 -0.50
N VAL A 376 -24.88 18.82 -0.24
CA VAL A 376 -25.05 20.25 -0.57
C VAL A 376 -24.05 21.11 0.20
N LEU A 377 -23.86 20.84 1.49
CA LEU A 377 -22.88 21.55 2.31
C LEU A 377 -21.45 21.26 1.85
N ALA A 378 -21.13 20.02 1.46
CA ALA A 378 -19.84 19.66 0.87
C ALA A 378 -19.56 20.43 -0.42
N ALA A 379 -20.55 20.51 -1.32
CA ALA A 379 -20.45 21.26 -2.57
C ALA A 379 -20.26 22.76 -2.30
N ARG A 380 -20.96 23.34 -1.32
CA ARG A 380 -20.75 24.75 -0.90
C ARG A 380 -19.34 25.03 -0.38
N ARG A 381 -18.68 24.03 0.21
CA ARG A 381 -17.28 24.13 0.66
C ARG A 381 -16.26 23.81 -0.43
N GLY A 382 -16.69 23.35 -1.61
CA GLY A 382 -15.82 22.95 -2.71
C GLY A 382 -15.08 21.63 -2.46
N GLU A 383 -15.66 20.73 -1.68
CA GLU A 383 -15.06 19.43 -1.29
C GLU A 383 -15.47 18.28 -2.21
N CYS A 384 -16.38 18.53 -3.16
CA CYS A 384 -16.82 17.58 -4.18
C CYS A 384 -17.14 18.26 -5.51
N ASP A 385 -17.01 17.51 -6.60
CA ASP A 385 -17.40 17.94 -7.94
C ASP A 385 -18.92 17.80 -8.15
N LEU A 386 -19.52 16.73 -7.60
CA LEU A 386 -20.94 16.43 -7.69
C LEU A 386 -21.57 16.15 -6.33
N ALA A 387 -22.76 16.69 -6.10
CA ALA A 387 -23.56 16.42 -4.91
C ALA A 387 -24.92 15.81 -5.25
N GLY A 388 -25.12 14.58 -4.82
CA GLY A 388 -26.42 13.91 -4.89
C GLY A 388 -27.39 14.50 -3.87
N THR A 389 -28.54 15.01 -4.32
CA THR A 389 -29.55 15.62 -3.45
C THR A 389 -30.97 15.39 -3.94
N HIS A 390 -31.91 15.25 -3.00
CA HIS A 390 -33.34 15.12 -3.25
C HIS A 390 -34.14 15.90 -2.19
N LEU A 391 -33.80 17.17 -1.97
CA LEU A 391 -34.47 18.01 -0.97
C LEU A 391 -35.55 18.86 -1.65
N MET A 392 -36.76 18.82 -1.11
CA MET A 392 -37.88 19.64 -1.54
C MET A 392 -37.96 20.90 -0.69
N ASP A 393 -38.15 22.06 -1.31
CA ASP A 393 -38.61 23.24 -0.59
C ASP A 393 -40.09 23.08 -0.26
N GLU A 394 -40.45 23.07 1.02
CA GLU A 394 -41.84 22.88 1.47
C GLU A 394 -42.77 24.00 0.97
N ALA A 395 -42.25 25.22 0.81
CA ALA A 395 -43.06 26.37 0.41
C ALA A 395 -43.43 26.32 -1.09
N SER A 396 -42.49 25.98 -1.96
CA SER A 396 -42.71 25.94 -3.41
C SER A 396 -43.05 24.55 -3.95
N GLY A 397 -42.79 23.48 -3.21
CA GLY A 397 -42.87 22.10 -3.68
C GLY A 397 -41.78 21.74 -4.70
N VAL A 398 -40.80 22.61 -4.93
CA VAL A 398 -39.76 22.44 -5.94
C VAL A 398 -38.51 21.83 -5.33
N TYR A 399 -37.98 20.80 -5.99
CA TYR A 399 -36.76 20.13 -5.55
C TYR A 399 -35.49 20.88 -5.94
N ASN A 400 -34.58 20.99 -4.97
CA ASN A 400 -33.19 21.43 -5.06
C ASN A 400 -32.93 22.89 -5.52
N GLU A 401 -33.89 23.59 -6.11
CA GLU A 401 -33.68 24.97 -6.61
C GLU A 401 -33.33 25.97 -5.50
N HIS A 402 -33.95 25.83 -4.33
CA HIS A 402 -33.68 26.65 -3.15
C HIS A 402 -32.25 26.51 -2.59
N LEU A 403 -31.49 25.51 -3.05
CA LEU A 403 -30.13 25.21 -2.58
C LEU A 403 -29.05 25.87 -3.43
N LEU A 404 -29.41 26.34 -4.63
CA LEU A 404 -28.51 26.90 -5.62
C LEU A 404 -27.84 28.19 -5.10
N THR A 405 -26.60 28.40 -5.54
CA THR A 405 -25.81 29.61 -5.28
C THR A 405 -25.12 30.00 -6.58
N GLN A 406 -24.40 31.13 -6.62
CA GLN A 406 -23.62 31.50 -7.81
C GLN A 406 -22.63 30.41 -8.25
N GLY A 407 -22.09 29.62 -7.31
CA GLY A 407 -21.16 28.53 -7.59
C GLY A 407 -21.80 27.15 -7.79
N LEU A 408 -23.11 26.99 -7.58
CA LEU A 408 -23.77 25.68 -7.67
C LEU A 408 -24.83 25.68 -8.76
N LYS A 409 -24.66 24.79 -9.74
CA LYS A 409 -25.61 24.59 -10.84
C LYS A 409 -26.29 23.24 -10.70
N LEU A 410 -27.54 23.17 -11.16
CA LEU A 410 -28.31 21.94 -11.21
C LEU A 410 -28.04 21.19 -12.52
N LEU A 411 -27.59 19.95 -12.42
CA LEU A 411 -27.54 19.01 -13.54
C LEU A 411 -28.80 18.15 -13.55
N LYS A 412 -29.48 18.18 -14.70
CA LYS A 412 -30.69 17.39 -14.91
C LYS A 412 -30.30 15.94 -15.24
N GLY A 413 -30.52 15.02 -14.30
CA GLY A 413 -30.32 13.59 -14.50
C GLY A 413 -31.49 12.89 -15.19
N THR A 414 -31.33 11.59 -15.45
CA THR A 414 -32.37 10.70 -15.96
C THR A 414 -33.31 10.24 -14.84
N ALA A 415 -34.62 10.22 -15.11
CA ALA A 415 -35.73 9.85 -14.20
C ALA A 415 -36.12 10.87 -13.10
N GLY A 416 -36.04 12.18 -13.36
CA GLY A 416 -36.71 13.19 -12.53
C GLY A 416 -36.03 13.54 -11.20
N VAL A 417 -34.93 12.86 -10.84
CA VAL A 417 -34.11 13.20 -9.67
C VAL A 417 -32.97 14.13 -10.11
N ARG A 418 -32.99 15.36 -9.61
CA ARG A 418 -32.08 16.46 -10.00
C ARG A 418 -30.81 16.43 -9.12
N GLY A 419 -29.60 16.46 -9.68
CA GLY A 419 -28.33 16.52 -8.91
C GLY A 419 -27.61 17.86 -9.07
N LEU A 420 -26.67 18.22 -8.18
CA LEU A 420 -25.89 19.47 -8.24
C LEU A 420 -24.45 19.22 -8.72
N SER A 421 -23.86 20.16 -9.47
CA SER A 421 -22.46 20.15 -9.93
C SER A 421 -21.76 21.48 -9.70
N PHE A 422 -20.44 21.40 -9.48
CA PHE A 422 -19.50 22.52 -9.42
C PHE A 422 -18.59 22.52 -10.67
N GLU A 423 -18.27 23.69 -11.23
CA GLU A 423 -17.24 23.87 -12.28
C GLU A 423 -16.05 24.62 -11.67
N ARG A 424 -14.82 24.17 -11.96
CA ARG A 424 -13.57 24.78 -11.48
C ARG A 424 -13.35 26.19 -12.02
#